data_AF-A0A1R4JY83-F1
#
_entry.id   AF-A0A1R4JY83-F1
#
_cell.length_a   1.000
_cell.length_b   1.000
_cell.length_c   1.000
_cell.angle_alpha   90.00
_cell.angle_beta   90.00
_cell.angle_gamma   90.00
#
_symmetry.space_group_name_H-M   'P 1'
#
loop_
_entity.id
_entity.type
_entity.pdbx_description
1 polymer ?
#
loop_
_entity_poly.entity_id
_entity_poly.type
_entity_poly.pdbx_seq_one_letter_code
_entity_poly.pdbx_strand_id
1 'polypeptide(L)'
;MNWSVIGVYGAFVSDTLDLAGFRKDKFRISGGEKYPVVIDSWRRNWDRLTTYFRYDKSIRKLIYTTNTIEGFHRQVRKVTKTKGAFTSDMALLKLIYLAHKNIKKKWTLPLANWGTTAQKLPLTQFALHYLQGMG
;
A
#
# COMPACT_ATOMS: atom_id res chain seq x y z
N MET A 1 -8.42 11.74 -5.44
CA MET A 1 -9.19 10.66 -6.07
C MET A 1 -10.34 10.38 -5.12
N ASN A 2 -11.57 10.49 -5.62
CA ASN A 2 -12.79 10.46 -4.82
C ASN A 2 -12.99 9.04 -4.26
N TRP A 3 -13.15 8.93 -2.94
CA TRP A 3 -13.33 7.68 -2.22
C TRP A 3 -14.76 7.14 -2.41
N SER A 4 -15.11 6.67 -3.61
CA SER A 4 -16.17 5.67 -3.81
C SER A 4 -15.89 4.32 -3.08
N VAL A 5 -15.06 4.37 -2.03
CA VAL A 5 -14.15 3.35 -1.50
C VAL A 5 -14.34 3.23 0.03
N ILE A 6 -15.36 3.85 0.64
CA ILE A 6 -15.63 3.72 2.09
C ILE A 6 -15.81 2.23 2.49
N GLY A 7 -16.46 1.42 1.65
CA GLY A 7 -16.59 -0.03 1.91
C GLY A 7 -15.32 -0.85 1.62
N VAL A 8 -14.56 -0.47 0.60
CA VAL A 8 -13.29 -1.13 0.21
C VAL A 8 -12.21 -0.88 1.28
N TYR A 9 -12.05 0.37 1.73
CA TYR A 9 -11.17 0.73 2.84
C TYR A 9 -11.63 0.06 4.15
N GLY A 10 -12.95 -0.04 4.36
CA GLY A 10 -13.54 -0.75 5.48
C GLY A 10 -13.14 -2.21 5.57
N ALA A 11 -13.09 -2.97 4.47
CA ALA A 11 -12.61 -4.35 4.51
C ALA A 11 -11.12 -4.43 4.83
N PHE A 12 -10.29 -3.56 4.23
CA PHE A 12 -8.84 -3.62 4.39
C PHE A 12 -8.36 -3.22 5.81
N VAL A 13 -9.12 -2.36 6.49
CA VAL A 13 -8.84 -1.91 7.87
C VAL A 13 -9.41 -2.89 8.92
N SER A 14 -10.05 -3.98 8.50
CA SER A 14 -10.61 -4.97 9.43
C SER A 14 -9.53 -5.67 10.24
N ASP A 15 -9.85 -5.99 11.49
CA ASP A 15 -8.90 -6.68 12.37
C ASP A 15 -8.63 -8.11 11.91
N THR A 16 -9.63 -8.79 11.37
CA THR A 16 -9.54 -10.18 10.89
C THR A 16 -9.95 -10.33 9.42
N LEU A 17 -9.49 -11.41 8.79
CA LEU A 17 -9.86 -11.78 7.43
C LEU A 17 -11.37 -12.02 7.29
N ASP A 18 -11.98 -12.65 8.30
CA ASP A 18 -13.43 -12.94 8.31
C ASP A 18 -14.25 -11.66 8.34
N LEU A 19 -13.85 -10.69 9.16
CA LEU A 19 -14.50 -9.38 9.22
C LEU A 19 -14.32 -8.60 7.90
N ALA A 20 -13.16 -8.76 7.25
CA ALA A 20 -12.93 -8.19 5.93
C ALA A 20 -13.86 -8.82 4.87
N GLY A 21 -14.06 -10.13 4.93
CA GLY A 21 -15.00 -10.87 4.09
C GLY A 21 -16.44 -10.39 4.30
N PHE A 22 -16.88 -10.27 5.54
CA PHE A 22 -18.21 -9.75 5.87
C PHE A 22 -18.42 -8.32 5.34
N ARG A 23 -17.42 -7.44 5.50
CA ARG A 23 -17.50 -6.06 5.00
C ARG A 23 -17.51 -5.98 3.48
N LYS A 24 -16.78 -6.86 2.79
CA LYS A 24 -16.85 -7.02 1.33
C LYS A 24 -18.28 -7.34 0.88
N ASP A 25 -18.90 -8.33 1.53
CA ASP A 25 -20.23 -8.79 1.16
C ASP A 25 -21.30 -7.76 1.51
N LYS A 26 -21.14 -7.02 2.60
CA LYS A 26 -22.00 -5.87 2.95
C LYS A 26 -21.90 -4.74 1.93
N PHE A 27 -20.69 -4.39 1.48
CA PHE A 27 -20.49 -3.34 0.47
C PHE A 27 -21.12 -3.70 -0.88
N ARG A 28 -21.08 -5.00 -1.25
CA ARG A 28 -21.78 -5.50 -2.45
C ARG A 28 -23.27 -5.13 -2.43
N ILE A 29 -23.93 -5.34 -1.29
CA ILE A 29 -25.38 -5.14 -1.13
C ILE A 29 -25.75 -3.65 -1.10
N SER A 30 -24.97 -2.81 -0.41
CA SER A 30 -25.34 -1.41 -0.19
C SER A 30 -24.81 -0.41 -1.22
N GLY A 31 -23.87 -0.81 -2.08
CA GLY A 31 -23.24 0.11 -3.03
C GLY A 31 -22.48 -0.51 -4.20
N GLY A 32 -22.43 -1.84 -4.31
CA GLY A 32 -21.70 -2.57 -5.36
C GLY A 32 -22.34 -2.49 -6.74
N GLU A 33 -23.65 -2.27 -6.83
CA GLU A 33 -24.38 -2.17 -8.11
C GLU A 33 -23.89 -1.02 -9.00
N LYS A 34 -23.39 0.06 -8.39
CA LYS A 34 -22.83 1.21 -9.11
C LYS A 34 -21.44 0.93 -9.70
N TYR A 35 -20.76 -0.13 -9.24
CA TYR A 35 -19.36 -0.41 -9.59
C TYR A 35 -19.10 -1.92 -9.83
N PRO A 36 -19.83 -2.58 -10.75
CA PRO A 36 -19.76 -4.03 -10.94
C PRO A 36 -18.36 -4.52 -11.32
N VAL A 37 -17.66 -3.78 -12.19
CA VAL A 37 -16.29 -4.10 -12.62
C VAL A 37 -15.29 -4.09 -11.46
N VAL A 38 -15.47 -3.16 -10.50
CA VAL A 38 -14.61 -3.07 -9.32
C VAL A 38 -14.83 -4.28 -8.42
N ILE A 39 -16.09 -4.64 -8.18
CA ILE A 39 -16.48 -5.81 -7.38
C ILE A 39 -15.92 -7.11 -7.99
N ASP A 40 -16.05 -7.29 -9.31
CA ASP A 40 -15.55 -8.48 -10.00
C ASP A 40 -14.01 -8.56 -9.99
N SER A 41 -13.32 -7.44 -10.15
CA SER A 41 -11.85 -7.39 -10.00
C SER A 41 -11.42 -7.79 -8.59
N TRP A 42 -12.14 -7.32 -7.58
CA TRP A 42 -11.88 -7.65 -6.18
C TRP A 42 -12.12 -9.13 -5.88
N ARG A 43 -13.20 -9.73 -6.43
CA ARG A 43 -13.49 -11.16 -6.28
C ARG A 43 -12.38 -12.01 -6.87
N ARG A 44 -11.96 -11.70 -8.10
CA ARG A 44 -10.91 -12.45 -8.81
C ARG A 44 -9.54 -12.35 -8.13
N ASN A 45 -9.28 -11.26 -7.43
CA ASN A 45 -7.99 -10.99 -6.79
C ASN A 45 -8.03 -11.13 -5.26
N TRP A 46 -9.12 -11.63 -4.68
CA TRP A 46 -9.34 -11.60 -3.23
C TRP A 46 -8.19 -12.24 -2.45
N ASP A 47 -7.77 -13.45 -2.85
CA ASP A 47 -6.69 -14.17 -2.18
C ASP A 47 -5.37 -13.39 -2.17
N ARG A 48 -5.05 -12.74 -3.30
CA ARG A 48 -3.88 -11.87 -3.41
C ARG A 48 -4.02 -10.65 -2.51
N LEU A 49 -5.18 -10.00 -2.56
CA LEU A 49 -5.50 -8.82 -1.79
C LEU A 49 -5.52 -9.11 -0.29
N THR A 50 -5.79 -10.33 0.17
CA THR A 50 -5.84 -10.67 1.59
C THR A 50 -4.54 -11.25 2.14
N THR A 51 -3.52 -11.45 1.32
CA THR A 51 -2.21 -12.01 1.75
C THR A 51 -1.61 -11.23 2.91
N TYR A 52 -1.81 -9.91 2.96
CA TYR A 52 -1.24 -9.07 4.00
C TYR A 52 -1.86 -9.30 5.39
N PHE A 53 -3.01 -9.99 5.51
CA PHE A 53 -3.57 -10.43 6.80
C PHE A 53 -2.65 -11.39 7.58
N ARG A 54 -1.65 -11.97 6.91
CA ARG A 54 -0.59 -12.77 7.56
C ARG A 54 0.34 -11.93 8.44
N TYR A 55 0.36 -10.61 8.28
CA TYR A 55 1.20 -9.72 9.08
C TYR A 55 0.45 -9.13 10.28
N ASP A 56 1.20 -8.78 11.33
CA ASP A 56 0.66 -8.07 12.49
C ASP A 56 0.02 -6.73 12.10
N LYS A 57 -0.95 -6.27 12.90
CA LYS A 57 -1.70 -5.03 12.65
C LYS A 57 -0.79 -3.81 12.43
N SER A 58 0.36 -3.72 13.09
CA SER A 58 1.30 -2.60 12.89
C SER A 58 1.89 -2.59 11.47
N ILE A 59 2.25 -3.75 10.93
CA ILE A 59 2.77 -3.92 9.57
C ILE A 59 1.64 -3.69 8.55
N ARG A 60 0.44 -4.23 8.81
CA ARG A 60 -0.73 -4.02 7.92
C ARG A 60 -1.02 -2.54 7.76
N LYS A 61 -0.98 -1.78 8.86
CA LYS A 61 -1.14 -0.32 8.85
C LYS A 61 -0.12 0.38 7.97
N LEU A 62 1.14 -0.06 8.01
CA LEU A 62 2.15 0.49 7.12
C LEU A 62 1.82 0.21 5.64
N ILE A 63 1.37 -1.00 5.31
CA ILE A 63 1.06 -1.43 3.93
C ILE A 63 -0.11 -0.65 3.34
N TYR A 64 -1.24 -0.52 4.06
CA TYR A 64 -2.42 0.19 3.52
C TYR A 64 -2.34 1.71 3.65
N THR A 65 -1.28 2.26 4.27
CA THR A 65 -1.06 3.71 4.29
C THR A 65 -0.63 4.17 2.89
N THR A 66 -1.59 4.58 2.07
CA THR A 66 -1.37 5.03 0.69
C THR A 66 -0.73 6.42 0.60
N ASN A 67 -0.66 7.17 1.70
CA ASN A 67 -0.16 8.56 1.73
C ASN A 67 1.23 8.72 1.12
N THR A 68 2.15 7.78 1.38
CA THR A 68 3.53 7.85 0.87
C THR A 68 3.60 7.68 -0.64
N ILE A 69 2.91 6.67 -1.19
CA ILE A 69 2.91 6.40 -2.63
C ILE A 69 2.08 7.44 -3.40
N GLU A 70 0.96 7.89 -2.83
CA GLU A 70 0.16 8.99 -3.39
C GLU A 70 0.94 10.31 -3.42
N GLY A 71 1.67 10.60 -2.33
CA GLY A 71 2.57 11.74 -2.23
C GLY A 71 3.66 11.70 -3.29
N PHE A 72 4.29 10.53 -3.50
CA PHE A 72 5.26 10.32 -4.58
C PHE A 72 4.64 10.58 -5.95
N HIS A 73 3.51 9.92 -6.28
CA HIS A 73 2.81 10.10 -7.55
C HIS A 73 2.37 11.57 -7.78
N ARG A 74 1.98 12.28 -6.72
CA ARG A 74 1.65 13.72 -6.80
C ARG A 74 2.87 14.54 -7.21
N GLN A 75 4.05 14.27 -6.64
CA GLN A 75 5.29 14.98 -7.02
C GLN A 75 5.72 14.64 -8.45
N VAL A 76 5.63 13.37 -8.85
CA VAL A 76 5.91 12.95 -10.25
C VAL A 76 4.97 13.67 -11.22
N ARG A 77 3.65 13.65 -10.97
CA ARG A 77 2.69 14.40 -11.80
C ARG A 77 2.95 15.89 -11.84
N LYS A 78 3.41 16.49 -10.73
CA LYS A 78 3.74 17.91 -10.68
C LYS A 78 4.88 18.28 -11.62
N VAL A 79 5.91 17.42 -11.74
CA VAL A 79 7.06 17.69 -12.61
C VAL A 79 6.81 17.36 -14.07
N THR A 80 5.91 16.41 -14.37
CA THR A 80 5.59 16.02 -15.74
C THR A 80 4.49 16.87 -16.37
N LYS A 81 3.50 17.35 -15.60
CA LYS A 81 2.34 18.08 -16.15
C LYS A 81 2.66 19.39 -16.89
N THR A 82 3.79 20.03 -16.55
CA THR A 82 4.19 21.32 -17.13
C THR A 82 5.19 21.17 -18.28
N LYS A 83 5.58 19.93 -18.61
CA LYS A 83 6.47 19.64 -19.73
C LYS A 83 5.62 19.23 -20.93
N GLY A 84 5.94 19.80 -22.10
CA GLY A 84 5.36 19.38 -23.38
C GLY A 84 5.88 17.99 -23.81
N ALA A 85 5.82 17.70 -25.10
CA ALA A 85 6.35 16.44 -25.63
C ALA A 85 7.84 16.28 -25.29
N PHE A 86 8.21 15.09 -24.82
CA PHE A 86 9.61 14.75 -24.56
C PHE A 86 10.30 14.40 -25.88
N THR A 87 11.55 14.84 -26.03
CA THR A 87 12.34 14.58 -27.25
C THR A 87 12.94 13.17 -27.30
N SER A 88 12.96 12.46 -26.16
CA SER A 88 13.39 11.05 -26.04
C SER A 88 12.96 10.45 -24.71
N ASP A 89 12.89 9.12 -24.64
CA ASP A 89 12.64 8.38 -23.38
C ASP A 89 13.69 8.67 -22.32
N MET A 90 14.95 8.88 -22.72
CA MET A 90 16.03 9.26 -21.80
C MET A 90 15.81 10.62 -21.15
N ALA A 91 15.18 11.57 -21.86
CA ALA A 91 14.83 12.87 -21.26
C ALA A 91 13.76 12.70 -20.17
N LEU A 92 12.77 11.84 -20.41
CA LEU A 92 11.75 11.49 -19.41
C LEU A 92 12.37 10.78 -18.20
N LEU A 93 13.23 9.79 -18.43
CA LEU A 93 13.90 9.04 -17.37
C LEU A 93 14.73 9.96 -16.46
N LYS A 94 15.51 10.87 -17.07
CA LYS A 94 16.30 11.87 -16.33
C LYS A 94 15.41 12.78 -15.47
N LEU A 95 14.26 13.20 -15.99
CA LEU A 95 13.32 14.02 -15.23
C LEU A 95 12.76 13.27 -14.01
N ILE A 96 12.33 12.02 -14.20
CA ILE A 96 11.83 11.18 -13.11
C ILE A 96 12.93 10.93 -12.07
N TYR A 97 14.16 10.67 -12.51
CA TYR A 97 15.30 10.49 -11.62
C TYR A 97 15.58 11.75 -10.77
N LEU A 98 15.55 12.94 -11.38
CA LEU A 98 15.71 14.20 -10.66
C LEU A 98 14.57 14.42 -9.65
N ALA A 99 13.33 14.10 -10.04
CA ALA A 99 12.18 14.16 -9.12
C ALA A 99 12.35 13.22 -7.94
N HIS A 100 12.77 11.97 -8.18
CA HIS A 100 13.08 10.99 -7.15
C HIS A 100 14.16 11.51 -6.20
N LYS A 101 15.27 12.06 -6.72
CA LYS A 101 16.35 12.63 -5.90
C LYS A 101 15.84 13.76 -5.00
N ASN A 102 14.96 14.61 -5.50
CA ASN A 102 14.35 15.70 -4.73
C ASN A 102 13.37 15.19 -3.66
N ILE A 103 12.60 14.15 -3.96
CA ILE A 103 11.69 13.52 -3.00
C ILE A 103 12.48 12.83 -1.89
N LYS A 104 13.53 12.08 -2.24
CA LYS A 104 14.41 11.38 -1.30
C LYS A 104 15.01 12.33 -0.26
N LYS A 105 15.42 13.55 -0.66
CA LYS A 105 15.92 14.57 0.27
C LYS A 105 14.92 14.98 1.36
N LYS A 106 13.63 14.83 1.11
CA LYS A 106 12.55 15.18 2.06
C LYS A 106 12.10 13.99 2.91
N TRP A 107 12.49 12.77 2.54
CA TRP A 107 12.16 11.54 3.26
C TRP A 107 13.22 11.26 4.34
N THR A 108 13.33 12.19 5.29
CA THR A 108 14.27 12.09 6.42
C THR A 108 13.59 11.61 7.70
N LEU A 109 12.26 11.64 7.76
CA LEU A 109 11.51 11.24 8.94
C LEU A 109 11.55 9.71 9.11
N PRO A 110 11.98 9.20 10.27
CA PRO A 110 11.92 7.77 10.54
C PRO A 110 10.46 7.31 10.62
N LEU A 111 10.21 6.07 10.21
CA LEU A 111 8.90 5.46 10.37
C LEU A 111 8.60 5.30 11.87
N ALA A 112 7.45 5.83 12.30
CA ALA A 112 7.02 5.72 13.69
C ALA A 112 6.91 4.24 14.08
N ASN A 113 7.42 3.89 15.26
CA ASN A 113 7.41 2.52 15.81
C ASN A 113 8.09 1.48 14.90
N TRP A 114 9.06 1.89 14.07
CA TRP A 114 9.75 0.96 13.17
C TRP A 114 10.51 -0.13 13.92
N GLY A 115 11.22 0.20 15.01
CA GLY A 115 12.01 -0.79 15.76
C GLY A 115 11.17 -1.96 16.28
N THR A 116 10.00 -1.68 16.85
CA THR A 116 9.07 -2.70 17.33
C THR A 116 8.36 -3.43 16.18
N THR A 117 8.06 -2.72 15.09
CA THR A 117 7.43 -3.32 13.89
C THR A 117 8.39 -4.26 13.15
N ALA A 118 9.66 -3.92 13.06
CA ALA A 118 10.70 -4.70 12.39
C ALA A 118 10.96 -6.03 13.12
N GLN A 119 10.87 -6.07 14.45
CA GLN A 119 10.98 -7.31 15.22
C GLN A 119 9.86 -8.31 14.91
N LYS A 120 8.68 -7.83 14.49
CA LYS A 120 7.52 -8.66 14.15
C LYS A 120 7.56 -9.20 12.72
N LEU A 121 8.60 -8.90 11.94
CA LEU A 121 8.74 -9.45 10.60
C LEU A 121 9.16 -10.93 10.67
N PRO A 122 8.63 -11.79 9.77
CA PRO A 122 8.95 -13.22 9.78
C PRO A 122 10.44 -13.54 9.69
N LEU A 123 11.21 -12.74 8.94
CA LEU A 123 12.66 -12.91 8.81
C LEU A 123 13.39 -12.71 10.14
N THR A 124 12.97 -11.74 10.94
CA THR A 124 13.55 -11.42 12.25
C THR A 124 13.17 -12.47 13.28
N GLN A 125 11.92 -12.96 13.24
CA GLN A 125 11.44 -14.04 14.11
C GLN A 125 12.16 -15.36 13.80
N PHE A 126 12.35 -15.67 12.52
CA PHE A 126 13.14 -16.81 12.08
C PHE A 126 14.57 -16.70 12.61
N ALA A 127 15.27 -15.58 12.37
CA ALA A 127 16.64 -15.39 12.86
C ALA A 127 16.77 -15.55 14.39
N LEU A 128 15.81 -15.05 15.17
CA LEU A 128 15.79 -15.21 16.64
C LEU A 128 15.64 -16.68 17.06
N HIS A 129 14.82 -17.47 16.37
CA HIS A 129 14.65 -18.89 16.64
C HIS A 129 15.95 -19.69 16.41
N TYR A 130 16.68 -19.42 15.33
CA TYR A 130 17.96 -20.09 15.06
C TYR A 130 19.05 -19.72 16.08
N LEU A 131 19.07 -18.48 16.57
CA LEU A 131 20.04 -18.03 17.56
C LEU A 131 19.76 -18.61 18.96
N GLN A 132 18.50 -18.91 19.29
CA GLN A 132 18.12 -19.52 20.57
C GLN A 132 18.29 -21.05 20.58
N GLY A 133 18.33 -21.71 19.42
CA GLY A 133 18.55 -23.15 19.28
C GLY A 133 20.02 -23.59 19.15
N MET A 134 20.97 -22.65 19.25
CA MET A 134 22.42 -22.92 19.23
C MET A 134 23.06 -22.91 20.63
N GLY A 135 22.25 -23.01 21.69
CA GLY A 135 22.69 -23.07 23.10
C GLY A 135 22.34 -24.39 23.74
#